data_AF-A0A0S7WH21-F1
#
_entry.id   AF-A0A0S7WH21-F1
#
_cell.length_a   1.000
_cell.length_b   1.000
_cell.length_c   1.000
_cell.angle_alpha   90.00
_cell.angle_beta   90.00
_cell.angle_gamma   90.00
#
_symmetry.space_group_name_H-M   'P 1'
#
loop_
_entity.id
_entity.type
_entity.pdbx_description
1 polymer ?
#
loop_
_entity_poly.entity_id
_entity_poly.type
_entity_poly.pdbx_seq_one_letter_code
_entity_poly.pdbx_strand_id
1 'polypeptide(L)'
;MLLVILAAQAFLVIKSLSKREPEADIDKMQEYAHALADNRLYSQAIAEYDRILETGKLSEKKSANLNYLAGKIYEAKLGDYENAAARFLKAKLSKPGEELERELSLKLVECYERLGRSFDAQRELERETSTGEKPGTPGGRVVARIGKRGITLGELEEGISRLPEFAQRDINSKDKRLEFLRQYIGGELLHDSALRKGYNKDPEVLKGLEDVKKQLLVQKILQEEVYSKIEVTDSDAKLYYQAHRDEFENKSFHEARDLAKLKLQQERSQEEFDKLIARLMEAEKVQIFEDQL
;
A
#
# COMPACT_ATOMS: atom_id res chain seq x y z
N MET A 1 -48.03 -56.89 -14.10
CA MET A 1 -47.02 -56.92 -13.01
C MET A 1 -45.57 -56.81 -13.49
N LEU A 2 -45.18 -57.29 -14.69
CA LEU A 2 -43.78 -57.14 -15.18
C LEU A 2 -43.37 -55.69 -15.53
N LEU A 3 -44.30 -54.83 -15.95
CA LEU A 3 -44.00 -53.45 -16.37
C LEU A 3 -43.68 -52.49 -15.22
N VAL A 4 -44.11 -52.79 -14.00
CA VAL A 4 -43.86 -51.95 -12.81
C VAL A 4 -42.48 -52.23 -12.20
N ILE A 5 -41.94 -53.44 -12.40
CA ILE A 5 -40.63 -53.85 -11.88
C ILE A 5 -39.48 -53.27 -12.72
N LEU A 6 -39.67 -53.16 -14.05
CA LEU A 6 -38.70 -52.52 -14.95
C LEU A 6 -38.57 -51.01 -14.72
N ALA A 7 -39.65 -50.31 -14.38
CA ALA A 7 -39.60 -48.89 -14.02
C ALA A 7 -38.87 -48.64 -12.69
N ALA A 8 -39.03 -49.55 -11.71
CA ALA A 8 -38.32 -49.47 -10.43
C ALA A 8 -36.80 -49.74 -10.57
N GLN A 9 -36.40 -50.64 -11.46
CA GLN A 9 -34.98 -50.91 -11.74
C GLN A 9 -34.34 -49.80 -12.59
N ALA A 10 -35.06 -49.18 -13.52
CA ALA A 10 -34.57 -48.01 -14.24
C ALA A 10 -34.40 -46.78 -13.32
N PHE A 11 -35.28 -46.60 -12.33
CA PHE A 11 -35.14 -45.53 -11.33
C PHE A 11 -33.96 -45.77 -10.36
N LEU A 12 -33.64 -47.03 -10.06
CA LEU A 12 -32.46 -47.40 -9.25
C LEU A 12 -31.14 -47.26 -10.02
N VAL A 13 -31.12 -47.51 -11.33
CA VAL A 13 -29.93 -47.34 -12.17
C VAL A 13 -29.69 -45.85 -12.50
N ILE A 14 -30.74 -45.04 -12.65
CA ILE A 14 -30.59 -43.57 -12.81
C ILE A 14 -30.15 -42.90 -11.50
N LYS A 15 -30.48 -43.48 -10.33
CA LYS A 15 -29.96 -42.99 -9.04
C LYS A 15 -28.51 -43.44 -8.75
N SER A 16 -27.98 -44.41 -9.50
CA SER A 16 -26.61 -44.91 -9.36
C SER A 16 -25.62 -44.32 -10.39
N LEU A 17 -26.09 -43.48 -11.31
CA LEU A 17 -25.26 -42.75 -12.26
C LEU A 17 -25.48 -41.25 -12.04
N SER A 18 -24.44 -40.58 -11.54
CA SER A 18 -24.36 -39.13 -11.25
C SER A 18 -24.86 -38.66 -9.87
N LYS A 19 -24.37 -39.30 -8.81
CA LYS A 19 -23.81 -38.53 -7.69
C LYS A 19 -22.29 -38.64 -7.76
N ARG A 20 -21.65 -37.91 -8.67
CA ARG A 20 -20.24 -37.57 -8.43
C ARG A 20 -20.28 -36.64 -7.22
N GLU A 21 -19.76 -37.12 -6.11
CA GLU A 21 -19.66 -36.31 -4.89
C GLU A 21 -18.80 -35.07 -5.23
N PRO A 22 -19.25 -33.85 -4.91
CA PRO A 22 -18.51 -32.62 -5.19
C PRO A 22 -17.06 -32.64 -4.69
N GLU A 23 -16.80 -33.44 -3.66
CA GLU A 23 -15.49 -33.62 -3.05
C GLU A 23 -14.52 -34.40 -3.95
N ALA A 24 -15.00 -35.44 -4.65
CA ALA A 24 -14.20 -36.20 -5.62
C ALA A 24 -13.81 -35.41 -6.88
N ASP A 25 -14.50 -34.30 -7.15
CA ASP A 25 -14.17 -33.39 -8.25
C ASP A 25 -13.08 -32.39 -7.83
N ILE A 26 -13.17 -31.88 -6.60
CA ILE A 26 -12.16 -31.00 -6.00
C ILE A 26 -10.80 -31.72 -5.89
N ASP A 27 -10.78 -32.98 -5.44
CA ASP A 27 -9.54 -33.74 -5.29
C ASP A 27 -8.80 -33.87 -6.65
N LYS A 28 -9.54 -34.09 -7.75
CA LYS A 28 -8.97 -34.15 -9.10
C LYS A 28 -8.44 -32.80 -9.57
N MET A 29 -9.14 -31.71 -9.26
CA MET A 29 -8.67 -30.37 -9.58
C MET A 29 -7.38 -30.05 -8.80
N GLN A 30 -7.29 -30.48 -7.53
CA GLN A 30 -6.08 -30.34 -6.74
C GLN A 30 -4.92 -31.18 -7.31
N GLU A 31 -5.16 -32.44 -7.68
CA GLU A 31 -4.17 -33.27 -8.38
C GLU A 31 -3.67 -32.61 -9.67
N TYR A 32 -4.57 -32.00 -10.44
CA TYR A 32 -4.20 -31.27 -11.66
C TYR A 32 -3.34 -30.03 -11.34
N ALA A 33 -3.72 -29.24 -10.33
CA ALA A 33 -2.93 -28.09 -9.88
C ALA A 33 -1.52 -28.50 -9.41
N HIS A 34 -1.40 -29.63 -8.71
CA HIS A 34 -0.11 -30.20 -8.31
C HIS A 34 0.72 -30.63 -9.52
N ALA A 35 0.12 -31.34 -10.47
CA ALA A 35 0.79 -31.74 -11.70
C ALA A 35 1.30 -30.53 -12.51
N LEU A 36 0.51 -29.45 -12.58
CA LEU A 36 0.94 -28.19 -13.20
C LEU A 36 2.17 -27.61 -12.49
N ALA A 37 2.16 -27.55 -11.15
CA ALA A 37 3.27 -27.05 -10.36
C ALA A 37 4.55 -27.90 -10.53
N ASP A 38 4.43 -29.23 -10.54
CA ASP A 38 5.54 -30.17 -10.74
C ASP A 38 6.17 -30.02 -12.14
N ASN A 39 5.35 -29.66 -13.13
CA ASN A 39 5.79 -29.34 -14.49
C ASN A 39 6.19 -27.87 -14.68
N ARG A 40 6.37 -27.12 -13.58
CA ARG A 40 6.80 -25.72 -13.57
C ARG A 40 5.83 -24.73 -14.24
N LEU A 41 4.58 -25.13 -14.42
CA LEU A 41 3.49 -24.29 -14.94
C LEU A 41 2.84 -23.51 -13.79
N TYR A 42 3.63 -22.65 -13.15
CA TYR A 42 3.28 -22.03 -11.87
C TYR A 42 2.06 -21.13 -11.92
N SER A 43 1.96 -20.26 -12.93
CA SER A 43 0.81 -19.37 -13.08
C SER A 43 -0.49 -20.14 -13.32
N GLN A 44 -0.43 -21.22 -14.10
CA GLN A 44 -1.56 -22.10 -14.35
C GLN A 44 -1.95 -22.88 -13.09
N ALA A 45 -0.98 -23.36 -12.31
CA ALA A 45 -1.22 -24.03 -11.04
C ALA A 45 -1.96 -23.11 -10.05
N ILE A 46 -1.52 -21.84 -9.95
CA ILE A 46 -2.19 -20.84 -9.10
C ILE A 46 -3.61 -20.56 -9.59
N ALA A 47 -3.81 -20.39 -10.90
CA ALA A 47 -5.13 -20.18 -11.48
C ALA A 47 -6.08 -21.36 -11.22
N GLU A 48 -5.57 -22.59 -11.20
CA GLU A 48 -6.37 -23.76 -10.84
C GLU A 48 -6.73 -23.75 -9.35
N TYR A 49 -5.80 -23.39 -8.46
CA TYR A 49 -6.13 -23.20 -7.03
C TYR A 49 -7.20 -22.14 -6.81
N ASP A 50 -7.16 -21.03 -7.57
CA ASP A 50 -8.20 -20.00 -7.54
C ASP A 50 -9.55 -20.53 -7.97
N ARG A 51 -9.59 -21.27 -9.07
CA ARG A 51 -10.82 -21.93 -9.53
C ARG A 51 -11.40 -22.85 -8.45
N ILE A 52 -10.56 -23.62 -7.77
CA ILE A 52 -11.01 -24.51 -6.68
C ILE A 52 -11.59 -23.67 -5.53
N LEU A 53 -10.93 -22.57 -5.14
CA LEU A 53 -11.39 -21.66 -4.09
C LEU A 53 -12.76 -21.02 -4.42
N GLU A 54 -13.03 -20.76 -5.70
CA GLU A 54 -14.29 -20.17 -6.18
C GLU A 54 -15.47 -21.14 -6.17
N THR A 55 -15.25 -22.46 -6.12
CA THR A 55 -16.33 -23.45 -6.07
C THR A 55 -17.21 -23.37 -4.80
N GLY A 56 -16.76 -22.64 -3.77
CA GLY A 56 -17.57 -22.23 -2.61
C GLY A 56 -17.91 -23.33 -1.59
N LYS A 57 -17.44 -24.58 -1.76
CA LYS A 57 -17.75 -25.74 -0.90
C LYS A 57 -16.58 -26.26 -0.07
N LEU A 58 -15.55 -25.45 0.16
CA LEU A 58 -14.34 -25.87 0.88
C LEU A 58 -14.47 -25.63 2.38
N SER A 59 -13.94 -26.55 3.19
CA SER A 59 -13.72 -26.28 4.61
C SER A 59 -12.69 -25.16 4.79
N GLU A 60 -12.74 -24.46 5.92
CA GLU A 60 -11.77 -23.42 6.27
C GLU A 60 -10.33 -23.93 6.17
N LYS A 61 -10.07 -25.16 6.65
CA LYS A 61 -8.76 -25.81 6.56
C LYS A 61 -8.32 -26.07 5.11
N LYS A 62 -9.22 -26.56 4.24
CA LYS A 62 -8.92 -26.78 2.82
C LYS A 62 -8.64 -25.44 2.11
N SER A 63 -9.46 -24.43 2.35
CA SER A 63 -9.27 -23.07 1.81
C SER A 63 -7.94 -22.45 2.25
N ALA A 64 -7.59 -22.57 3.53
CA ALA A 64 -6.32 -22.12 4.07
C ALA A 64 -5.13 -22.80 3.39
N ASN A 65 -5.19 -24.12 3.25
CA ASN A 65 -4.13 -24.89 2.61
C ASN A 65 -3.91 -24.50 1.14
N LEU A 66 -4.98 -24.30 0.37
CA LEU A 66 -4.88 -23.86 -1.03
C LEU A 66 -4.23 -22.47 -1.14
N ASN A 67 -4.61 -21.53 -0.28
CA ASN A 67 -3.98 -20.21 -0.25
C ASN A 67 -2.52 -20.30 0.18
N TYR A 68 -2.19 -21.13 1.17
CA TYR A 68 -0.79 -21.38 1.56
C TYR A 68 0.05 -21.95 0.41
N LEU A 69 -0.48 -22.94 -0.32
CA LEU A 69 0.20 -23.52 -1.48
C LEU A 69 0.43 -22.49 -2.60
N ALA A 70 -0.60 -21.70 -2.94
CA ALA A 70 -0.45 -20.63 -3.91
C ALA A 70 0.58 -19.57 -3.47
N GLY A 71 0.56 -19.18 -2.19
CA GLY A 71 1.52 -18.25 -1.60
C GLY A 71 2.97 -18.74 -1.72
N LYS A 72 3.20 -20.03 -1.46
CA LYS A 72 4.52 -20.66 -1.65
C LYS A 72 5.02 -20.66 -3.10
N ILE A 73 4.11 -20.81 -4.06
CA ILE A 73 4.49 -20.73 -5.48
C ILE A 73 4.92 -19.29 -5.81
N TYR A 74 4.14 -18.29 -5.40
CA TYR A 74 4.52 -16.88 -5.57
C TYR A 74 5.88 -16.56 -4.94
N GLU A 75 6.08 -16.96 -3.69
CA GLU A 75 7.31 -16.71 -2.93
C GLU A 75 8.53 -17.41 -3.55
N ALA A 76 8.47 -18.74 -3.66
CA ALA A 76 9.67 -19.54 -3.94
C ALA A 76 9.94 -19.74 -5.44
N LYS A 77 8.92 -19.60 -6.30
CA LYS A 77 9.03 -19.88 -7.73
C LYS A 77 8.96 -18.63 -8.59
N LEU A 78 8.21 -17.61 -8.15
CA LEU A 78 8.03 -16.37 -8.91
C LEU A 78 8.77 -15.17 -8.29
N GLY A 79 9.20 -15.26 -7.02
CA GLY A 79 9.81 -14.13 -6.32
C GLY A 79 8.84 -12.97 -6.08
N ASP A 80 7.54 -13.22 -6.18
CA ASP A 80 6.48 -12.25 -6.04
C ASP A 80 6.00 -12.22 -4.59
N TYR A 81 6.77 -11.52 -3.75
CA TYR A 81 6.53 -11.47 -2.32
C TYR A 81 5.24 -10.72 -1.94
N GLU A 82 4.74 -9.85 -2.80
CA GLU A 82 3.49 -9.11 -2.57
C GLU A 82 2.28 -10.04 -2.69
N ASN A 83 2.19 -10.79 -3.79
CA ASN A 83 1.13 -11.78 -3.95
C ASN A 83 1.29 -12.95 -2.97
N ALA A 84 2.51 -13.34 -2.63
CA ALA A 84 2.75 -14.33 -1.59
C ALA A 84 2.19 -13.89 -0.23
N ALA A 85 2.49 -12.66 0.21
CA ALA A 85 1.96 -12.10 1.46
C ALA A 85 0.43 -12.04 1.44
N ALA A 86 -0.19 -11.63 0.34
CA ALA A 86 -1.65 -11.60 0.20
C ALA A 86 -2.28 -12.99 0.40
N ARG A 87 -1.66 -14.02 -0.19
CA ARG A 87 -2.10 -15.42 -0.05
C ARG A 87 -1.94 -15.94 1.38
N PHE A 88 -0.80 -15.73 2.00
CA PHE A 88 -0.56 -16.16 3.38
C PHE A 88 -1.49 -15.46 4.37
N LEU A 89 -1.77 -14.16 4.17
CA LEU A 89 -2.73 -13.43 4.98
C LEU A 89 -4.14 -14.00 4.84
N LYS A 90 -4.59 -14.30 3.60
CA LYS A 90 -5.89 -14.92 3.34
C LYS A 90 -6.00 -16.29 4.02
N ALA A 91 -4.94 -17.10 3.96
CA ALA A 91 -4.88 -18.38 4.67
C ALA A 91 -4.94 -18.21 6.21
N LYS A 92 -4.25 -17.21 6.76
CA LYS A 92 -4.26 -16.94 8.21
C LYS A 92 -5.64 -16.51 8.71
N LEU A 93 -6.35 -15.69 7.92
CA LEU A 93 -7.69 -15.21 8.26
C LEU A 93 -8.75 -16.33 8.32
N SER A 94 -8.54 -17.44 7.61
CA SER A 94 -9.38 -18.64 7.73
C SER A 94 -9.16 -19.47 9.01
N LYS A 95 -8.28 -19.05 9.93
CA LYS A 95 -8.05 -19.70 11.24
C LYS A 95 -7.75 -21.21 11.14
N PRO A 96 -6.71 -21.63 10.40
CA PRO A 96 -6.47 -23.03 10.08
C PRO A 96 -6.04 -23.95 11.24
N GLY A 97 -5.86 -23.38 12.43
CA GLY A 97 -5.27 -24.05 13.59
C GLY A 97 -3.89 -23.48 13.91
N GLU A 98 -3.46 -23.66 15.15
CA GLU A 98 -2.29 -22.98 15.75
C GLU A 98 -0.97 -23.28 15.01
N GLU A 99 -0.77 -24.52 14.58
CA GLU A 99 0.46 -24.94 13.88
C GLU A 99 0.61 -24.22 12.53
N LEU A 100 -0.42 -24.26 11.68
CA LEU A 100 -0.39 -23.60 10.38
C LEU A 100 -0.43 -22.06 10.53
N GLU A 101 -1.09 -21.54 11.57
CA GLU A 101 -1.08 -20.11 11.86
C GLU A 101 0.33 -19.59 12.18
N ARG A 102 1.10 -20.32 12.99
CA ARG A 102 2.52 -20.00 13.27
C ARG A 102 3.36 -20.00 11.99
N GLU A 103 3.21 -21.03 11.17
CA GLU A 103 3.95 -21.13 9.92
C GLU A 103 3.62 -19.97 8.97
N LEU A 104 2.34 -19.64 8.80
CA LEU A 104 1.88 -18.53 7.98
C LEU A 104 2.43 -17.18 8.46
N SER A 105 2.59 -17.03 9.78
CA SER A 105 3.16 -15.82 10.38
C SER A 105 4.63 -15.66 10.02
N LEU A 106 5.42 -16.72 10.13
CA LEU A 106 6.82 -16.73 9.69
C LEU A 106 6.94 -16.41 8.20
N LYS A 107 6.03 -16.95 7.38
CA LYS A 107 5.98 -16.66 5.95
C LYS A 107 5.61 -15.22 5.61
N LEU A 108 4.71 -14.61 6.38
CA LEU A 108 4.39 -13.19 6.26
C LEU A 108 5.58 -12.31 6.66
N VAL A 109 6.29 -12.65 7.74
CA VAL A 109 7.53 -11.97 8.15
C VAL A 109 8.54 -12.00 7.02
N GLU A 110 8.83 -13.19 6.48
CA GLU A 110 9.77 -13.38 5.36
C GLU A 110 9.38 -12.51 4.15
N CYS A 111 8.12 -12.55 3.73
CA CYS A 111 7.63 -11.73 2.60
C CYS A 111 7.80 -10.23 2.87
N TYR A 112 7.43 -9.76 4.07
CA TYR A 112 7.55 -8.34 4.42
C TYR A 112 9.01 -7.87 4.47
N GLU A 113 9.94 -8.68 4.99
CA GLU A 113 11.37 -8.35 4.96
C GLU A 113 11.89 -8.22 3.53
N ARG A 114 11.52 -9.14 2.64
CA ARG A 114 11.95 -9.12 1.22
C ARG A 114 11.38 -7.92 0.46
N LEU A 115 10.23 -7.41 0.89
CA LEU A 115 9.61 -6.19 0.36
C LEU A 115 10.16 -4.90 1.00
N GLY A 116 11.12 -4.99 1.93
CA GLY A 116 11.60 -3.82 2.68
C GLY A 116 10.58 -3.26 3.69
N ARG A 117 9.50 -4.01 3.95
CA ARG A 117 8.43 -3.66 4.89
C ARG A 117 8.77 -4.15 6.29
N SER A 118 9.94 -3.76 6.80
CA SER A 118 10.49 -4.21 8.09
C SER A 118 9.53 -3.99 9.26
N PHE A 119 8.68 -2.96 9.18
CA PHE A 119 7.64 -2.69 10.17
C PHE A 119 6.53 -3.76 10.18
N ASP A 120 6.06 -4.18 9.02
CA ASP A 120 5.04 -5.22 8.90
C ASP A 120 5.56 -6.58 9.38
N ALA A 121 6.83 -6.86 9.09
CA ALA A 121 7.54 -8.04 9.58
C ALA A 121 7.61 -8.07 11.12
N GLN A 122 8.09 -6.98 11.73
CA GLN A 122 8.20 -6.90 13.19
C GLN A 122 6.84 -7.06 13.88
N ARG A 123 5.78 -6.41 13.37
CA ARG A 123 4.43 -6.53 13.92
C ARG A 123 3.92 -7.98 13.90
N GLU A 124 4.18 -8.71 12.81
CA GLU A 124 3.72 -10.09 12.69
C GLU A 124 4.48 -11.02 13.65
N LEU A 125 5.78 -10.78 13.85
CA LEU A 125 6.60 -11.49 14.85
C LEU A 125 6.16 -11.17 16.30
N GLU A 126 5.81 -9.91 16.58
CA GLU A 126 5.29 -9.48 17.89
C GLU A 126 3.95 -10.16 18.23
N ARG A 127 3.09 -10.41 17.24
CA ARG A 127 1.82 -11.11 17.43
C ARG A 127 2.00 -12.57 17.84
N GLU A 128 2.98 -13.26 17.28
CA GLU A 128 3.28 -14.66 17.62
C GLU A 128 3.92 -14.80 19.01
N THR A 129 4.70 -13.81 19.41
CA THR A 129 5.39 -13.80 20.71
C THR A 129 4.52 -13.27 21.85
N SER A 130 3.49 -12.50 21.55
CA SER A 130 2.55 -11.94 22.53
C SER A 130 1.34 -12.86 22.71
N THR A 131 1.46 -13.86 23.60
CA THR A 131 0.31 -14.63 24.06
C THR A 131 -0.69 -13.72 24.79
N GLY A 132 -1.81 -13.36 24.13
CA GLY A 132 -3.06 -13.13 24.86
C GLY A 132 -3.72 -11.74 24.86
N GLU A 133 -3.48 -10.84 23.89
CA GLU A 133 -4.34 -9.65 23.75
C GLU A 133 -4.95 -9.55 22.34
N LYS A 134 -6.22 -9.97 22.23
CA LYS A 134 -7.13 -9.50 21.16
C LYS A 134 -7.82 -8.22 21.63
N PRO A 135 -7.62 -7.11 20.91
CA PRO A 135 -8.72 -6.19 20.64
C PRO A 135 -9.03 -6.15 19.14
N GLY A 136 -10.33 -6.09 18.84
CA GLY A 136 -10.89 -6.05 17.49
C GLY A 136 -10.28 -4.97 16.60
N THR A 137 -10.14 -5.35 15.34
CA THR A 137 -9.71 -4.59 14.17
C THR A 137 -10.46 -3.26 13.97
N PRO A 138 -9.93 -2.30 13.18
CA PRO A 138 -8.60 -2.22 12.53
C PRO A 138 -7.73 -1.09 13.13
N GLY A 139 -6.48 -1.41 13.50
CA GLY A 139 -5.51 -0.45 14.07
C GLY A 139 -4.46 -1.08 15.02
N GLY A 140 -4.73 -2.27 15.55
CA GLY A 140 -3.79 -3.04 16.38
C GLY A 140 -3.83 -2.70 17.88
N ARG A 141 -2.84 -3.21 18.62
CA ARG A 141 -2.67 -3.07 20.08
C ARG A 141 -2.81 -1.60 20.52
N VAL A 142 -3.59 -1.34 21.57
CA VAL A 142 -3.73 0.01 22.15
C VAL A 142 -2.46 0.35 22.93
N VAL A 143 -1.79 1.45 22.56
CA VAL A 143 -0.53 1.90 23.19
C VAL A 143 -0.72 3.06 24.17
N ALA A 144 -1.82 3.80 24.04
CA ALA A 144 -2.24 4.84 24.99
C ALA A 144 -3.76 5.07 24.97
N ARG A 145 -4.30 5.79 25.95
CA ARG A 145 -5.71 6.19 25.99
C ARG A 145 -5.86 7.67 26.38
N ILE A 146 -6.72 8.39 25.67
CA ILE A 146 -7.18 9.74 25.97
C ILE A 146 -8.67 9.66 26.29
N GLY A 147 -9.03 9.66 27.57
CA GLY A 147 -10.41 9.45 28.02
C GLY A 147 -10.97 8.11 27.52
N LYS A 148 -11.95 8.17 26.61
CA LYS A 148 -12.56 6.97 25.98
C LYS A 148 -11.90 6.57 24.64
N ARG A 149 -11.04 7.40 24.06
CA ARG A 149 -10.35 7.13 22.80
C ARG A 149 -9.05 6.36 23.08
N GLY A 150 -8.89 5.21 22.44
CA GLY A 150 -7.61 4.48 22.42
C GLY A 150 -6.75 4.97 21.26
N ILE A 151 -5.46 5.19 21.52
CA ILE A 151 -4.45 5.40 20.47
C ILE A 151 -3.86 4.04 20.18
N THR A 152 -3.95 3.62 18.93
CA THR A 152 -3.50 2.31 18.48
C THR A 152 -2.04 2.33 18.07
N LEU A 153 -1.40 1.16 18.04
CA LEU A 153 -0.07 1.02 17.48
C LEU A 153 -0.04 1.47 16.01
N GLY A 154 -1.07 1.18 15.22
CA GLY A 154 -1.16 1.65 13.84
C GLY A 154 -1.12 3.17 13.71
N GLU A 155 -1.87 3.89 14.56
CA GLU A 155 -1.84 5.37 14.59
C GLU A 155 -0.46 5.92 14.97
N LEU A 156 0.19 5.30 15.96
CA LEU A 156 1.55 5.67 16.36
C LEU A 156 2.53 5.54 15.18
N GLU A 157 2.38 4.49 14.39
CA GLU A 157 3.30 4.15 13.29
C GLU A 157 3.03 4.98 12.04
N GLU A 158 1.76 5.28 11.77
CA GLU A 158 1.39 6.26 10.76
C GLU A 158 1.92 7.65 11.12
N GLY A 159 1.93 8.02 12.40
CA GLY A 159 2.58 9.23 12.88
C GLY A 159 4.09 9.23 12.59
N ILE A 160 4.76 8.12 12.86
CA ILE A 160 6.21 7.97 12.64
C ILE A 160 6.55 7.98 11.14
N SER A 161 5.76 7.33 10.29
CA SER A 161 6.03 7.22 8.84
C SER A 161 5.95 8.56 8.10
N ARG A 162 5.28 9.55 8.68
CA ARG A 162 5.19 10.92 8.16
C ARG A 162 6.43 11.77 8.47
N LEU A 163 7.33 11.29 9.32
CA LEU A 163 8.58 12.01 9.63
C LEU A 163 9.59 11.91 8.48
N PRO A 164 10.53 12.85 8.34
CA PRO A 164 11.65 12.70 7.42
C PRO A 164 12.45 11.42 7.66
N GLU A 165 13.02 10.81 6.61
CA GLU A 165 13.72 9.51 6.70
C GLU A 165 14.80 9.46 7.80
N PHE A 166 15.55 10.55 7.99
CA PHE A 166 16.58 10.61 9.03
C PHE A 166 15.99 10.46 10.44
N ALA A 167 14.83 11.09 10.70
CA ALA A 167 14.15 11.04 11.98
C ALA A 167 13.46 9.70 12.21
N GLN A 168 13.00 9.02 11.16
CA GLN A 168 12.45 7.66 11.25
C GLN A 168 13.52 6.67 11.75
N ARG A 169 14.75 6.75 11.22
CA ARG A 169 15.86 5.86 11.60
C ARG A 169 16.25 5.99 13.07
N ASP A 170 16.16 7.19 13.63
CA ASP A 170 16.49 7.49 15.02
C ASP A 170 15.40 7.07 16.03
N ILE A 171 14.18 6.81 15.54
CA ILE A 171 13.02 6.48 16.38
C ILE A 171 12.91 4.99 16.74
N ASN A 172 13.82 4.13 16.29
CA ASN A 172 13.71 2.68 16.49
C ASN A 172 13.79 2.19 17.95
N SER A 173 14.27 3.01 18.90
CA SER A 173 14.36 2.63 20.32
C SER A 173 13.03 2.81 21.06
N LYS A 174 12.76 1.95 22.05
CA LYS A 174 11.54 2.03 22.88
C LYS A 174 11.35 3.41 23.53
N ASP A 175 12.43 4.02 24.01
CA ASP A 175 12.38 5.32 24.69
C ASP A 175 12.03 6.44 23.71
N LYS A 176 12.58 6.41 22.49
CA LYS A 176 12.26 7.40 21.44
C LYS A 176 10.83 7.28 20.93
N ARG A 177 10.34 6.04 20.79
CA ARG A 177 8.93 5.78 20.45
C ARG A 177 7.99 6.27 21.55
N LEU A 178 8.37 6.12 22.82
CA LEU A 178 7.60 6.63 23.94
C LEU A 178 7.61 8.17 23.97
N GLU A 179 8.75 8.80 23.67
CA GLU A 179 8.86 10.26 23.54
C GLU A 179 7.94 10.78 22.42
N PHE A 180 7.99 10.17 21.23
CA PHE A 180 7.10 10.50 20.12
C PHE A 180 5.63 10.29 20.51
N LEU A 181 5.28 9.17 21.14
CA LEU A 181 3.90 8.91 21.60
C LEU A 181 3.42 9.99 22.58
N ARG A 182 4.29 10.45 23.50
CA ARG A 182 3.95 11.55 24.42
C ARG A 182 3.72 12.87 23.67
N GLN A 183 4.55 13.18 22.68
CA GLN A 183 4.37 14.36 21.83
C GLN A 183 3.07 14.29 21.04
N TYR A 184 2.77 13.14 20.44
CA TYR A 184 1.53 12.87 19.72
C TYR A 184 0.31 13.07 20.62
N ILE A 185 0.28 12.44 21.81
CA ILE A 185 -0.77 12.63 22.81
C ILE A 185 -0.92 14.11 23.19
N GLY A 186 0.20 14.81 23.39
CA GLY A 186 0.19 16.25 23.67
C GLY A 186 -0.49 17.06 22.58
N GLY A 187 -0.20 16.77 21.31
CA GLY A 187 -0.86 17.39 20.15
C GLY A 187 -2.37 17.15 20.14
N GLU A 188 -2.80 15.91 20.34
CA GLU A 188 -4.23 15.55 20.40
C GLU A 188 -4.96 16.28 21.54
N LEU A 189 -4.36 16.35 22.73
CA LEU A 189 -4.93 17.07 23.87
C LEU A 189 -5.05 18.58 23.62
N LEU A 190 -4.06 19.18 22.97
CA LEU A 190 -4.09 20.59 22.58
C LEU A 190 -5.15 20.85 21.51
N HIS A 191 -5.27 19.97 20.52
CA HIS A 191 -6.33 20.04 19.50
C HIS A 191 -7.72 19.97 20.14
N ASP A 192 -7.96 19.00 21.03
CA ASP A 192 -9.22 18.90 21.77
C ASP A 192 -9.51 20.15 22.62
N SER A 193 -8.47 20.77 23.19
CA SER A 193 -8.58 22.03 23.91
C SER A 193 -8.97 23.19 22.99
N ALA A 194 -8.37 23.28 21.80
CA ALA A 194 -8.70 24.27 20.79
C ALA A 194 -10.15 24.12 20.31
N LEU A 195 -10.64 22.90 20.12
CA LEU A 195 -12.04 22.64 19.77
C LEU A 195 -13.01 23.09 20.86
N ARG A 196 -12.72 22.80 22.14
CA ARG A 196 -13.53 23.28 23.27
C ARG A 196 -13.56 24.80 23.38
N LYS A 197 -12.47 25.47 22.99
CA LYS A 197 -12.37 26.93 22.92
C LYS A 197 -13.07 27.51 21.67
N GLY A 198 -13.56 26.66 20.76
CA GLY A 198 -14.26 27.09 19.55
C GLY A 198 -13.34 27.59 18.44
N TYR A 199 -12.03 27.32 18.50
CA TYR A 199 -11.07 27.80 17.49
C TYR A 199 -11.28 27.19 16.11
N ASN A 200 -12.01 26.07 16.01
CA ASN A 200 -12.46 25.53 14.72
C ASN A 200 -13.53 26.40 14.02
N LYS A 201 -14.04 27.43 14.69
CA LYS A 201 -14.95 28.43 14.12
C LYS A 201 -14.34 29.83 14.12
N ASP A 202 -13.08 29.94 14.52
CA ASP A 202 -12.38 31.21 14.54
C ASP A 202 -12.12 31.69 13.10
N PRO A 203 -12.46 32.95 12.76
CA PRO A 203 -12.29 33.46 11.40
C PRO A 203 -10.85 33.44 10.89
N GLU A 204 -9.86 33.63 11.76
CA GLU A 204 -8.44 33.60 11.39
C GLU A 204 -8.00 32.17 11.05
N VAL A 205 -8.42 31.19 11.86
CA VAL A 205 -8.16 29.76 11.61
C VAL A 205 -8.84 29.29 10.31
N LEU A 206 -10.10 29.68 10.09
CA LEU A 206 -10.83 29.33 8.87
C LEU A 206 -10.18 29.93 7.63
N LYS A 207 -9.77 31.20 7.69
CA LYS A 207 -9.04 31.86 6.61
C LYS A 207 -7.71 31.15 6.31
N GLY A 208 -6.94 30.82 7.35
CA GLY A 208 -5.70 30.05 7.19
C GLY A 208 -5.93 28.69 6.53
N LEU A 209 -7.02 28.00 6.86
CA LEU A 209 -7.38 26.73 6.22
C LEU A 209 -7.72 26.92 4.73
N GLU A 210 -8.45 27.97 4.37
CA GLU A 210 -8.74 28.32 2.98
C GLU A 210 -7.48 28.65 2.19
N ASP A 211 -6.55 29.40 2.79
CA ASP A 211 -5.27 29.76 2.17
C ASP A 211 -4.40 28.51 1.93
N VAL A 212 -4.30 27.61 2.91
CA VAL A 212 -3.58 26.33 2.76
C VAL A 212 -4.23 25.47 1.68
N LYS A 213 -5.56 25.38 1.66
CA LYS A 213 -6.29 24.64 0.61
C LYS A 213 -5.98 25.21 -0.77
N LYS A 214 -6.02 26.54 -0.93
CA LYS A 214 -5.70 27.22 -2.19
C LYS A 214 -4.26 26.89 -2.61
N GLN A 215 -3.29 26.97 -1.69
CA GLN A 215 -1.89 26.66 -1.96
C GLN A 215 -1.70 25.20 -2.42
N LEU A 216 -2.34 24.23 -1.76
CA LEU A 216 -2.25 22.83 -2.15
C LEU A 216 -2.82 22.57 -3.55
N LEU A 217 -3.94 23.22 -3.89
CA LEU A 217 -4.54 23.13 -5.23
C LEU A 217 -3.61 23.73 -6.30
N VAL A 218 -2.99 24.89 -6.02
CA VAL A 218 -2.01 25.50 -6.91
C VAL A 218 -0.78 24.60 -7.07
N GLN A 219 -0.25 24.04 -5.97
CA GLN A 219 0.88 23.12 -6.03
C GLN A 219 0.58 21.89 -6.88
N LYS A 220 -0.63 21.32 -6.74
CA LYS A 220 -1.06 20.15 -7.50
C LYS A 220 -1.08 20.42 -9.01
N ILE A 221 -1.67 21.55 -9.43
CA ILE A 221 -1.70 21.89 -10.85
C ILE A 221 -0.30 22.20 -11.39
N LEU A 222 0.58 22.86 -10.62
CA LEU A 222 1.97 23.10 -11.03
C LEU A 222 2.76 21.79 -11.19
N GLN A 223 2.57 20.83 -10.28
CA GLN A 223 3.18 19.52 -10.39
C GLN A 223 2.79 18.80 -11.68
N GLU A 224 1.52 18.86 -12.06
CA GLU A 224 0.99 18.18 -13.24
C GLU A 224 1.30 18.93 -14.54
N GLU A 225 1.13 20.25 -14.56
CA GLU A 225 1.16 21.05 -15.78
C GLU A 225 2.52 21.67 -16.09
N VAL A 226 3.40 21.80 -15.08
CA VAL A 226 4.73 22.40 -15.23
C VAL A 226 5.80 21.34 -14.98
N TYR A 227 5.92 20.85 -13.74
CA TYR A 227 7.09 20.04 -13.34
C TYR A 227 7.12 18.65 -13.99
N SER A 228 5.96 18.00 -14.20
CA SER A 228 5.93 16.66 -14.81
C SER A 228 6.39 16.62 -16.28
N LYS A 229 6.40 17.78 -16.96
CA LYS A 229 6.75 17.91 -18.38
C LYS A 229 8.23 18.20 -18.60
N ILE A 230 8.98 18.42 -17.52
CA ILE A 230 10.36 18.88 -17.58
C ILE A 230 11.30 17.71 -17.30
N GLU A 231 11.97 17.26 -18.35
CA GLU A 231 13.09 16.34 -18.25
C GLU A 231 14.38 17.08 -18.62
N VAL A 232 15.42 16.97 -17.79
CA VAL A 232 16.74 17.58 -18.03
C VAL A 232 17.80 16.50 -18.10
N THR A 233 18.35 16.30 -19.30
CA THR A 233 19.40 15.31 -19.53
C THR A 233 20.79 15.88 -19.28
N ASP A 234 21.80 15.01 -19.15
CA ASP A 234 23.22 15.42 -19.09
C ASP A 234 23.64 16.22 -20.34
N SER A 235 23.07 15.88 -21.49
CA SER A 235 23.33 16.58 -22.75
C SER A 235 22.78 18.00 -22.72
N ASP A 236 21.54 18.18 -22.23
CA ASP A 236 20.95 19.51 -22.06
C ASP A 236 21.77 20.37 -21.10
N ALA A 237 22.19 19.79 -19.97
CA ALA A 237 23.01 20.49 -18.98
C ALA A 237 24.36 20.92 -19.55
N LYS A 238 24.97 20.11 -20.43
CA LYS A 238 26.22 20.45 -21.10
C LYS A 238 26.05 21.63 -22.05
N LEU A 239 24.95 21.67 -22.82
CA LEU A 239 24.64 22.79 -23.71
C LEU A 239 24.37 24.06 -22.90
N TYR A 240 23.57 23.96 -21.83
CA TYR A 240 23.30 25.08 -20.93
C TYR A 240 24.59 25.63 -20.32
N TYR A 241 25.46 24.74 -19.81
CA TYR A 241 26.77 25.12 -19.26
C TYR A 241 27.64 25.84 -20.29
N GLN A 242 27.65 25.38 -21.55
CA GLN A 242 28.42 26.01 -22.61
C GLN A 242 27.90 27.41 -22.98
N ALA A 243 26.58 27.59 -22.98
CA ALA A 243 25.94 28.87 -23.27
C ALA A 243 26.09 29.88 -22.12
N HIS A 244 26.17 29.41 -20.88
CA HIS A 244 26.19 30.24 -19.67
C HIS A 244 27.50 30.11 -18.87
N ARG A 245 28.64 29.94 -19.56
CA ARG A 245 29.93 29.66 -18.89
C ARG A 245 30.30 30.64 -17.78
N ASP A 246 29.94 31.91 -17.94
CA ASP A 246 30.26 32.98 -16.99
C ASP A 246 29.55 32.78 -15.64
N GLU A 247 28.44 32.04 -15.59
CA GLU A 247 27.69 31.74 -14.36
C GLU A 247 28.34 30.64 -13.49
N PHE A 248 29.36 29.96 -14.01
CA PHE A 248 29.95 28.78 -13.36
C PHE A 248 31.36 29.02 -12.81
N GLU A 249 31.80 30.28 -12.70
CA GLU A 249 33.05 30.67 -12.01
C GLU A 249 34.30 29.87 -12.47
N ASN A 250 34.41 29.58 -13.77
CA ASN A 250 35.47 28.76 -14.38
C ASN A 250 35.54 27.29 -13.94
N LYS A 251 34.54 26.76 -13.21
CA LYS A 251 34.43 25.33 -12.90
C LYS A 251 34.33 24.53 -14.18
N SER A 252 34.92 23.33 -14.22
CA SER A 252 34.71 22.40 -15.33
C SER A 252 33.24 21.94 -15.40
N PHE A 253 32.79 21.46 -16.56
CA PHE A 253 31.44 20.91 -16.69
C PHE A 253 31.18 19.78 -15.69
N HIS A 254 32.19 18.94 -15.40
CA HIS A 254 32.04 17.85 -14.45
C HIS A 254 31.67 18.37 -13.04
N GLU A 255 32.30 19.47 -12.61
CA GLU A 255 32.02 20.11 -11.31
C GLU A 255 30.71 20.92 -11.33
N ALA A 256 30.35 21.47 -12.48
CA ALA A 256 29.18 22.31 -12.65
C ALA A 256 27.91 21.55 -13.04
N ARG A 257 27.99 20.25 -13.38
CA ARG A 257 26.91 19.48 -14.02
C ARG A 257 25.59 19.59 -13.26
N ASP A 258 25.59 19.31 -11.97
CA ASP A 258 24.36 19.23 -11.18
C ASP A 258 23.76 20.63 -10.95
N LEU A 259 24.62 21.66 -10.83
CA LEU A 259 24.19 23.05 -10.78
C LEU A 259 23.62 23.52 -12.13
N ALA A 260 24.23 23.12 -13.25
CA ALA A 260 23.75 23.41 -14.60
C ALA A 260 22.40 22.74 -14.85
N LYS A 261 22.20 21.50 -14.39
CA LYS A 261 20.90 20.82 -14.40
C LYS A 261 19.86 21.57 -13.59
N LEU A 262 20.19 21.96 -12.37
CA LEU A 262 19.28 22.70 -11.49
C LEU A 262 18.85 24.03 -12.11
N LYS A 263 19.82 24.83 -12.60
CA LYS A 263 19.55 26.12 -13.26
C LYS A 263 18.69 25.95 -14.51
N LEU A 264 19.04 25.02 -15.39
CA LEU A 264 18.25 24.72 -16.59
C LEU A 264 16.83 24.23 -16.23
N GLN A 265 16.69 23.39 -15.21
CA GLN A 265 15.38 22.94 -14.73
C GLN A 265 14.55 24.09 -14.20
N GLN A 266 15.15 25.04 -13.47
CA GLN A 266 14.48 26.25 -13.01
C GLN A 266 14.03 27.14 -14.17
N GLU A 267 14.90 27.37 -15.16
CA GLU A 267 14.57 28.15 -16.37
C GLU A 267 13.41 27.52 -17.15
N ARG A 268 13.50 26.24 -17.48
CA ARG A 268 12.40 25.50 -18.14
C ARG A 268 11.10 25.52 -17.32
N SER A 269 11.21 25.43 -15.98
CA SER A 269 10.04 25.50 -15.09
C SER A 269 9.39 26.87 -15.12
N GLN A 270 10.19 27.93 -15.14
CA GLN A 270 9.69 29.30 -15.22
C GLN A 270 9.00 29.53 -16.57
N GLU A 271 9.59 29.09 -17.68
CA GLU A 271 8.99 29.22 -19.01
C GLU A 271 7.65 28.48 -19.12
N GLU A 272 7.57 27.23 -18.65
CA GLU A 272 6.32 26.46 -18.68
C GLU A 272 5.26 27.04 -17.73
N PHE A 273 5.69 27.59 -16.58
CA PHE A 273 4.82 28.36 -15.70
C PHE A 273 4.24 29.59 -16.39
N ASP A 274 5.08 30.41 -17.04
CA ASP A 274 4.65 31.62 -17.72
C ASP A 274 3.67 31.31 -18.87
N LYS A 275 3.95 30.26 -19.65
CA LYS A 275 3.02 29.76 -20.68
C LYS A 275 1.69 29.30 -20.09
N LEU A 276 1.71 28.62 -18.94
CA LEU A 276 0.49 28.19 -18.27
C LEU A 276 -0.34 29.40 -17.81
N ILE A 277 0.30 30.36 -17.15
CA ILE A 277 -0.38 31.57 -16.68
C ILE A 277 -0.95 32.37 -17.86
N ALA A 278 -0.18 32.60 -18.93
CA ALA A 278 -0.65 33.31 -20.11
C ALA A 278 -1.90 32.65 -20.72
N ARG A 279 -1.89 31.32 -20.86
CA ARG A 279 -3.04 30.54 -21.37
C ARG A 279 -4.27 30.68 -20.48
N LEU A 280 -4.08 30.62 -19.16
CA LEU A 280 -5.18 30.77 -18.19
C LEU A 280 -5.74 32.19 -18.19
N MET A 281 -4.87 33.20 -18.26
CA MET A 281 -5.27 34.60 -18.36
C MET A 281 -6.09 34.86 -19.63
N GLU A 282 -5.68 34.31 -20.77
CA GLU A 282 -6.43 34.43 -22.03
C GLU A 282 -7.78 33.72 -21.94
N ALA A 283 -7.80 32.48 -21.45
CA ALA A 283 -9.03 31.67 -21.32
C ALA A 283 -10.07 32.33 -20.41
N GLU A 284 -9.62 32.90 -19.29
CA GLU A 284 -10.47 33.60 -18.31
C GLU A 284 -10.69 35.08 -18.66
N LYS A 285 -10.12 35.56 -19.78
CA LYS A 285 -10.20 36.96 -20.23
C LYS A 285 -9.81 37.95 -19.14
N VAL A 286 -8.72 37.66 -18.44
CA VAL A 286 -8.21 38.48 -17.33
C VAL A 286 -7.88 39.88 -17.84
N GLN A 287 -8.41 40.89 -17.16
CA GLN A 287 -8.11 42.30 -17.40
C GLN A 287 -7.29 42.85 -16.24
N ILE A 288 -6.16 43.48 -16.55
CA ILE A 288 -5.30 44.15 -15.57
C ILE A 288 -5.48 45.67 -15.75
N PHE A 289 -5.87 46.35 -14.68
CA PHE A 289 -6.04 47.81 -14.64
C PHE A 289 -4.76 48.43 -14.06
N GLU A 290 -3.72 48.54 -14.90
CA GLU A 290 -2.38 49.01 -14.48
C GLU A 290 -2.39 50.44 -13.94
N ASP A 291 -3.33 51.27 -14.38
CA ASP A 291 -3.53 52.65 -13.93
C ASP A 291 -4.03 52.78 -12.48
N GLN A 292 -4.43 51.65 -11.86
CA GLN A 292 -4.98 51.58 -10.49
C GLN A 292 -4.00 50.99 -9.46
N LEU A 293 -2.77 50.67 -9.87
CA LEU A 293 -1.70 50.12 -9.01
C LEU A 293 -0.77 51.23 -8.53
#